data_AF-A0A3M1IG04-F1
#
_entry.id   AF-A0A3M1IG04-F1
#
_cell.length_a   1.000
_cell.length_b   1.000
_cell.length_c   1.000
_cell.angle_alpha   90.00
_cell.angle_beta   90.00
_cell.angle_gamma   90.00
#
_symmetry.space_group_name_H-M   'P 1'
#
loop_
_entity.id
_entity.type
_entity.pdbx_description
1 polymer ?
#
loop_
_entity_poly.entity_id
_entity_poly.type
_entity_poly.pdbx_seq_one_letter_code
_entity_poly.pdbx_strand_id
1 'polypeptide(L)' 'MPHLILFDNDIRDQLLPLTFTRPVADLRVGILTIREKWERHLGLAASFLTQDYLAERFPMDYDEENYLINGSLLP' A
#
# COMPACT_ATOMS: atom_id res chain seq x y z
N MET A 1 -4.13 12.09 13.86
CA MET A 1 -3.55 10.76 14.18
C MET A 1 -2.62 10.44 13.03
N PRO A 2 -1.50 9.72 13.20
CA PRO A 2 -0.60 9.48 12.08
C PRO A 2 -1.33 8.75 10.94
N HIS A 3 -1.05 9.12 9.70
CA HIS A 3 -1.61 8.48 8.53
C HIS A 3 -0.63 7.43 7.97
N LEU A 4 -1.11 6.24 7.58
CA LEU A 4 -0.27 5.19 7.02
C LEU A 4 -0.19 5.32 5.49
N ILE A 5 1.01 5.40 4.94
CA ILE A 5 1.27 5.43 3.50
C ILE A 5 2.05 4.16 3.12
N LEU A 6 1.44 3.33 2.27
CA LEU A 6 2.05 2.12 1.74
C LEU A 6 2.67 2.40 0.37
N PHE A 7 3.99 2.34 0.27
CA PHE A 7 4.70 2.62 -0.98
C PHE A 7 5.15 1.34 -1.70
N ASP A 8 5.10 1.37 -3.03
CA ASP A 8 5.69 0.32 -3.87
C ASP A 8 7.20 0.53 -4.03
N ASN A 9 7.97 -0.56 -4.02
CA ASN A 9 9.39 -0.57 -4.42
C ASN A 9 9.59 -1.42 -5.68
N ASP A 10 10.85 -1.69 -6.01
CA ASP A 10 11.34 -2.53 -7.11
C ASP A 10 10.77 -3.98 -7.12
N ILE A 11 10.24 -4.48 -5.99
CA ILE A 11 9.52 -5.78 -5.95
C ILE A 11 8.27 -5.77 -6.82
N ARG A 12 7.68 -4.59 -7.04
CA ARG A 12 6.54 -4.41 -7.94
C ARG A 12 6.73 -5.06 -9.30
N ASP A 13 7.90 -4.86 -9.91
CA ASP A 13 8.20 -5.32 -11.27
C ASP A 13 8.33 -6.85 -11.32
N GLN A 14 8.78 -7.45 -10.22
CA GLN A 14 8.86 -8.91 -10.06
C GLN A 14 7.49 -9.57 -9.90
N LEU A 15 6.48 -8.80 -9.50
CA LEU A 15 5.11 -9.25 -9.31
C LEU A 15 4.21 -8.96 -10.51
N LEU A 16 4.75 -8.44 -11.61
CA LEU A 16 4.02 -8.36 -12.87
C LEU A 16 3.60 -9.78 -13.32
N PRO A 17 2.37 -9.95 -13.85
CA PRO A 17 1.43 -8.91 -14.27
C PRO A 17 0.46 -8.41 -13.17
N LEU A 18 0.53 -8.93 -11.95
CA LEU A 18 -0.46 -8.67 -10.90
C LEU A 18 -0.51 -7.19 -10.50
N THR A 19 0.65 -6.54 -10.51
CA THR A 19 0.83 -5.13 -10.15
C THR A 19 0.57 -4.18 -11.32
N PHE A 20 0.19 -4.63 -12.52
CA PHE A 20 -0.13 -3.69 -13.63
C PHE A 20 -1.31 -2.75 -13.31
N THR A 21 -2.22 -3.16 -12.42
CA THR A 21 -3.49 -2.44 -12.20
C THR A 21 -3.73 -2.05 -10.74
N ARG A 22 -2.78 -2.34 -9.84
CA ARG A 22 -2.88 -2.08 -8.40
C ARG A 22 -1.49 -2.10 -7.72
N PRO A 23 -1.32 -1.46 -6.56
CA PRO A 23 -0.11 -1.56 -5.76
C PRO A 23 0.10 -2.95 -5.15
N VAL A 24 1.32 -3.24 -4.74
CA VAL A 24 1.69 -4.51 -4.08
C VAL A 24 0.87 -4.71 -2.81
N ALA A 25 0.67 -3.63 -2.05
CA ALA A 25 -0.08 -3.68 -0.79
C ALA A 25 -1.57 -4.06 -0.96
N ASP A 26 -2.13 -3.94 -2.16
CA ASP A 26 -3.52 -4.32 -2.45
C ASP A 26 -3.64 -5.78 -2.96
N LEU A 27 -2.54 -6.53 -2.97
CA LEU A 27 -2.55 -7.97 -3.21
C LEU A 27 -2.99 -8.73 -1.95
N ARG A 28 -3.78 -9.80 -2.17
CA ARG A 28 -4.22 -10.70 -1.09
C ARG A 28 -3.11 -11.67 -0.70
N VAL A 29 -2.90 -11.81 0.60
CA VAL A 29 -2.02 -12.81 1.23
C VAL A 29 -2.85 -13.57 2.27
N GLY A 30 -3.49 -14.65 1.80
CA GLY A 30 -4.60 -15.32 2.48
C GLY A 30 -5.92 -14.58 2.22
N ILE A 31 -6.75 -14.45 3.26
CA ILE A 31 -8.05 -13.77 3.14
C ILE A 31 -7.91 -12.24 3.02
N LEU A 32 -6.90 -11.67 3.67
CA LEU A 32 -6.67 -10.23 3.74
C LEU A 32 -5.63 -9.76 2.71
N THR A 33 -5.74 -8.51 2.30
CA THR A 33 -4.66 -7.79 1.62
C THR A 33 -3.55 -7.42 2.59
N ILE A 34 -2.37 -7.09 2.06
CA ILE A 34 -1.26 -6.57 2.88
C ILE A 34 -1.69 -5.27 3.58
N ARG A 35 -2.39 -4.38 2.86
CA ARG A 35 -3.00 -3.18 3.40
C ARG A 35 -3.90 -3.49 4.61
N GLU A 36 -4.86 -4.39 4.44
CA GLU A 36 -5.82 -4.74 5.50
C GLU A 36 -5.13 -5.32 6.75
N LYS A 37 -4.00 -6.01 6.58
CA LYS A 37 -3.20 -6.50 7.72
C LYS A 37 -2.57 -5.34 8.48
N TRP A 38 -1.99 -4.36 7.78
CA TRP A 38 -1.39 -3.18 8.41
C TRP A 38 -2.44 -2.27 9.06
N GLU A 39 -3.57 -2.04 8.39
CA GLU A 39 -4.69 -1.26 8.94
C GLU A 39 -5.17 -1.88 10.26
N ARG A 40 -5.28 -3.22 10.34
CA ARG A 40 -5.65 -3.94 11.57
C ARG A 40 -4.56 -3.92 12.63
N HIS A 41 -3.29 -4.01 12.24
CA HIS A 41 -2.16 -4.06 13.17
C HIS A 41 -1.94 -2.70 13.85
N LEU A 42 -2.03 -1.60 13.10
CA LEU A 42 -1.78 -0.24 13.60
C LEU A 42 -3.06 0.51 14.00
N GLY A 43 -4.24 0.06 13.57
CA GLY A 43 -5.49 0.77 13.79
C GLY A 43 -5.59 2.09 13.01
N LEU A 44 -4.87 2.21 11.90
CA LEU A 44 -4.80 3.41 11.06
C LEU A 44 -5.38 3.14 9.67
N ALA A 45 -5.96 4.15 9.04
CA ALA A 45 -6.31 4.09 7.62
C ALA A 45 -5.03 4.17 6.76
N ALA A 46 -5.04 3.46 5.62
CA ALA A 46 -3.91 3.42 4.71
C ALA A 46 -4.23 4.05 3.34
N SER A 47 -3.27 4.79 2.80
CA SER A 47 -3.24 5.25 1.42
C SER A 47 -2.02 4.65 0.71
N PHE A 48 -1.88 4.92 -0.59
CA PHE A 48 -0.80 4.33 -1.37
C PHE A 48 0.05 5.40 -2.05
N LEU A 49 1.37 5.19 -2.06
CA LEU A 49 2.30 5.91 -2.90
C LEU A 49 2.66 5.00 -4.09
N THR A 50 2.08 5.28 -5.25
CA THR A 50 2.17 4.43 -6.45
C THR A 50 2.67 5.21 -7.66
N GLN A 51 2.84 4.50 -8.80
CA GLN A 51 3.15 5.11 -10.08
C GLN A 51 2.05 6.08 -10.54
N ASP A 52 2.39 7.10 -11.32
CA ASP A 52 1.46 8.16 -11.74
C ASP A 52 0.16 7.63 -12.37
N TYR A 53 0.26 6.58 -13.18
CA TYR A 53 -0.92 5.98 -13.83
C TYR A 53 -1.86 5.23 -12.86
N LEU A 54 -1.39 4.87 -11.67
CA LEU A 54 -2.20 4.29 -10.60
C LEU A 54 -2.66 5.33 -9.58
N ALA A 55 -1.96 6.46 -9.47
CA ALA A 55 -2.29 7.52 -8.50
C ALA A 55 -3.72 8.06 -8.68
N GLU A 56 -4.26 8.04 -9.91
CA GLU A 56 -5.66 8.41 -10.17
C GLU A 56 -6.65 7.44 -9.51
N ARG A 57 -6.34 6.14 -9.49
CA ARG A 57 -7.19 5.09 -8.91
C ARG A 57 -6.93 4.85 -7.43
N PHE A 58 -5.69 5.06 -6.99
CA PHE A 58 -5.22 4.87 -5.62
C PHE A 58 -4.62 6.18 -5.12
N PRO A 59 -5.47 7.18 -4.82
CA PRO A 59 -4.99 8.47 -4.37
C PRO A 59 -4.23 8.36 -3.05
N MET A 60 -3.15 9.12 -2.94
CA MET A 60 -2.41 9.27 -1.71
C MET A 60 -3.11 10.31 -0.82
N ASP A 61 -3.39 9.91 0.40
CA ASP A 61 -3.80 10.80 1.49
C ASP A 61 -2.66 10.90 2.51
N TYR A 62 -2.54 12.05 3.17
CA TYR A 62 -1.49 12.35 4.13
C TYR A 62 -1.98 13.33 5.21
N ASP A 63 -1.47 13.17 6.44
CA ASP A 63 -1.78 14.03 7.59
C ASP A 63 -0.49 14.74 8.07
N GLU A 64 -0.52 15.45 9.20
CA GLU A 64 0.65 16.13 9.79
C GLU A 64 1.79 15.15 10.11
N GLU A 65 1.45 13.92 10.53
CA GLU A 65 2.39 12.84 10.80
C GLU A 65 2.06 11.64 9.90
N ASN A 66 3.06 11.09 9.22
CA ASN A 66 2.86 9.97 8.29
C ASN A 66 3.85 8.83 8.56
N TYR A 67 3.34 7.61 8.57
CA TYR A 67 4.16 6.41 8.58
C TYR A 67 4.29 5.87 7.17
N LEU A 68 5.53 5.78 6.68
CA LEU A 68 5.81 5.21 5.37
C LEU A 68 6.29 3.77 5.55
N ILE A 69 5.52 2.82 5.04
CA ILE A 69 5.85 1.40 5.11
C ILE A 69 5.91 0.84 3.69
N ASN A 70 6.90 -0.01 3.45
CA ASN A 70 7.01 -0.72 2.18
C ASN A 70 5.82 -1.69 2.04
N GLY A 71 5.00 -1.49 1.01
CA GLY A 71 3.77 -2.25 0.74
C GLY A 71 3.99 -3.72 0.39
N SER A 72 5.24 -4.16 0.23
CA SER A 72 5.60 -5.57 0.07
C SER A 72 5.85 -6.32 1.39
N LEU A 73 5.92 -5.61 2.52
CA LEU A 73 6.15 -6.20 3.84
C LEU A 73 4.84 -6.56 4.53
N LEU A 74 4.86 -7.68 5.25
CA LEU A 74 3.77 -8.11 6.14
C LEU A 74 4.07 -7.68 7.58
N PRO A 75 3.05 -7.25 8.35
CA PRO A 75 3.17 -7.07 9.80
C PRO A 75 3.20 -8.41 10.55
#